data_AF-A0AB37ZYG6-F1
#
_entry.id   AF-A0AB37ZYG6-F1
#
_cell.length_a   1.000
_cell.length_b   1.000
_cell.length_c   1.000
_cell.angle_alpha   90.00
_cell.angle_beta   90.00
_cell.angle_gamma   90.00
#
_symmetry.space_group_name_H-M   'P 1'
#
loop_
_entity.id
_entity.type
_entity.pdbx_description
1 polymer ?
#
loop_
_entity_poly.entity_id
_entity_poly.type
_entity_poly.pdbx_seq_one_letter_code
_entity_poly.pdbx_strand_id
1 'polypeptide(L)' 'MESETMRELIKKLLDSDVSAYRIGKEADIATAIILNLRNGKREVDNISLATAEKMAAYQQKIDNA' A
#
# COMPACT_ATOMS: atom_id res chain seq x y z
N MET A 1 -6.34 -0.59 22.32
CA MET A 1 -6.24 -0.98 20.90
C MET A 1 -4.90 -0.48 20.42
N GLU A 2 -3.99 -1.38 20.07
CA GLU A 2 -2.74 -0.98 19.42
C GLU A 2 -3.07 -0.37 18.06
N SER A 3 -2.44 0.76 17.73
CA SER A 3 -2.52 1.34 16.39
C SER A 3 -1.70 0.48 15.44
N GLU A 4 -2.30 0.07 14.30
CA GLU A 4 -1.55 -0.62 13.25
C GLU A 4 -0.35 0.21 12.80
N THR A 5 0.80 -0.43 12.66
CA THR A 5 2.01 0.18 12.13
C THR A 5 1.86 0.47 10.64
N MET A 6 2.67 1.41 10.12
CA MET A 6 2.72 1.71 8.68
C MET A 6 2.97 0.44 7.84
N ARG A 7 3.84 -0.47 8.32
CA ARG A 7 4.13 -1.73 7.63
C ARG A 7 2.91 -2.64 7.56
N GLU A 8 2.15 -2.76 8.64
CA GLU A 8 0.94 -3.59 8.69
C GLU A 8 -0.13 -3.07 7.76
N LEU A 9 -0.35 -1.75 7.74
CA LEU A 9 -1.28 -1.09 6.81
C LEU A 9 -0.90 -1.35 5.35
N ILE A 10 0.39 -1.28 5.00
CA ILE A 10 0.87 -1.57 3.65
C ILE A 10 0.64 -3.04 3.30
N LYS A 11 0.92 -3.98 4.21
CA LYS A 11 0.67 -5.41 3.98
C LYS A 11 -0.82 -5.68 3.76
N LYS A 12 -1.68 -5.14 4.63
CA LYS A 12 -3.14 -5.22 4.51
C LYS A 12 -3.63 -4.71 3.15
N LEU A 13 -3.07 -3.60 2.67
CA LEU A 13 -3.40 -3.08 1.35
C LEU A 13 -2.93 -4.00 0.20
N LEU A 14 -1.71 -4.53 0.31
CA LEU A 14 -1.15 -5.44 -0.69
C LEU A 14 -1.96 -6.74 -0.79
N ASP A 15 -2.46 -7.23 0.34
CA ASP A 15 -3.25 -8.46 0.43
C ASP A 15 -4.76 -8.23 0.14
N SER A 16 -5.18 -6.97 -0.03
CA SER A 16 -6.58 -6.62 -0.31
C SER A 16 -7.01 -6.92 -1.76
N ASP A 17 -8.32 -7.09 -1.95
CA ASP A 17 -8.95 -7.22 -3.28
C ASP A 17 -8.94 -5.92 -4.10
N VAL A 18 -8.45 -4.80 -3.55
CA VAL A 18 -8.34 -3.56 -4.30
C VAL A 18 -7.35 -3.74 -5.44
N SER A 19 -7.77 -3.45 -6.67
CA SER A 19 -6.89 -3.62 -7.82
C SER A 19 -5.68 -2.67 -7.76
N ALA A 20 -4.53 -3.14 -8.25
CA ALA A 20 -3.33 -2.31 -8.30
C ALA A 20 -3.55 -1.02 -9.11
N TYR A 21 -4.41 -1.05 -10.13
CA TYR A 21 -4.82 0.14 -10.88
C TYR A 21 -5.57 1.15 -10.00
N ARG A 22 -6.54 0.67 -9.21
CA ARG A 22 -7.33 1.54 -8.32
C ARG A 22 -6.44 2.15 -7.23
N ILE A 23 -5.58 1.34 -6.60
CA ILE A 23 -4.60 1.82 -5.61
C ILE A 23 -3.71 2.90 -6.27
N GLY A 24 -3.14 2.61 -7.43
CA GLY A 24 -2.23 3.54 -8.10
C GLY A 24 -2.90 4.87 -8.46
N LYS A 25 -4.14 4.81 -8.97
CA LYS A 25 -4.93 5.99 -9.31
C LYS A 25 -5.31 6.82 -8.10
N GLU A 26 -5.77 6.20 -7.01
CA GLU A 26 -6.30 6.91 -5.84
C GLU A 26 -5.22 7.34 -4.84
N ALA A 27 -4.11 6.60 -4.74
CA ALA A 27 -2.99 6.90 -3.85
C ALA A 27 -1.85 7.67 -4.53
N ASP A 28 -1.97 7.99 -5.82
CA ASP A 28 -0.93 8.63 -6.63
C ASP A 28 0.41 7.86 -6.58
N ILE A 29 0.35 6.57 -6.89
CA ILE A 29 1.48 5.64 -6.94
C ILE A 29 1.51 4.94 -8.29
N ALA A 30 2.69 4.75 -8.87
CA ALA A 30 2.82 3.97 -10.09
C ALA A 30 2.34 2.52 -9.88
N THR A 31 1.39 2.06 -10.68
CA THR A 31 0.83 0.69 -10.64
C THR A 31 1.91 -0.40 -10.62
N ALA A 32 3.02 -0.18 -11.34
CA ALA A 32 4.14 -1.10 -11.39
C ALA A 32 4.77 -1.37 -10.01
N ILE A 33 4.81 -0.37 -9.12
CA ILE A 33 5.33 -0.53 -7.75
C ILE A 33 4.44 -1.51 -6.98
N ILE A 34 3.13 -1.32 -7.03
CA ILE A 34 2.15 -2.17 -6.33
C ILE A 34 2.22 -3.61 -6.85
N LEU A 35 2.29 -3.79 -8.18
CA LEU A 35 2.45 -5.12 -8.78
C LEU A 35 3.77 -5.78 -8.39
N ASN A 36 4.88 -5.04 -8.35
CA ASN A 36 6.16 -5.60 -7.95
C ASN A 36 6.16 -6.03 -6.48
N LEU A 37 5.50 -5.26 -5.60
CA LEU A 37 5.34 -5.61 -4.19
C LEU A 37 4.47 -6.86 -4.02
N ARG A 38 3.29 -6.91 -4.68
CA ARG A 38 2.39 -8.08 -4.63
C ARG A 38 3.03 -9.36 -5.17
N ASN A 39 3.84 -9.23 -6.22
CA ASN A 39 4.51 -10.36 -6.84
C ASN A 39 5.85 -10.72 -6.17
N GLY A 40 6.21 -10.08 -5.05
CA GLY A 40 7.48 -10.35 -4.34
C GLY A 40 8.74 -9.95 -5.10
N LYS A 41 8.63 -9.20 -6.20
CA LYS A 41 9.78 -8.68 -6.96
C LYS A 41 10.52 -7.56 -6.23
N ARG A 42 9.87 -6.95 -5.24
CA ARG A 42 10.42 -5.92 -4.36
C ARG A 42 9.80 -6.08 -2.97
N GLU A 43 10.58 -5.84 -1.94
CA GLU A 43 10.10 -5.85 -0.55
C GLU A 43 9.60 -4.46 -0.15
N VAL A 44 8.64 -4.42 0.79
CA VAL A 44 8.14 -3.16 1.39
C VAL A 44 9.26 -2.33 1.97
N ASP A 45 10.30 -2.96 2.50
CA ASP A 45 11.43 -2.28 3.17
C ASP A 45 12.34 -1.56 2.17
N ASN A 46 12.20 -1.89 0.88
CA ASN A 46 12.99 -1.36 -0.19
C ASN A 46 12.23 -0.31 -1.02
N ILE A 47 11.13 0.28 -0.53
CA ILE A 47 10.43 1.39 -1.22
C ILE A 47 10.80 2.76 -0.61
N SER A 48 10.48 3.85 -1.29
CA SER A 48 10.69 5.18 -0.72
C SER A 48 9.69 5.46 0.40
N LEU A 49 10.11 6.25 1.40
CA LEU A 49 9.23 6.69 2.50
C LEU A 49 7.93 7.30 1.98
N ALA A 50 8.01 8.20 1.00
CA ALA A 50 6.84 8.83 0.37
C ALA A 50 5.86 7.80 -0.24
N THR A 51 6.35 6.70 -0.80
CA THR A 51 5.48 5.63 -1.31
C THR A 51 4.82 4.89 -0.15
N ALA A 52 5.59 4.56 0.89
CA ALA A 52 5.09 3.87 2.08
C ALA A 52 3.97 4.69 2.78
N GLU A 53 4.19 5.99 2.94
CA GLU A 53 3.20 6.92 3.52
C GLU A 53 1.91 6.97 2.70
N LYS A 54 2.02 7.11 1.37
CA LYS A 54 0.85 7.11 0.47
C LYS A 54 0.06 5.81 0.55
N MET A 55 0.74 4.65 0.58
CA MET A 55 0.08 3.36 0.71
C MET A 55 -0.64 3.21 2.07
N ALA A 56 0.02 3.56 3.16
CA ALA A 56 -0.57 3.46 4.49
C ALA A 56 -1.76 4.42 4.67
N ALA A 57 -1.65 5.66 4.19
CA ALA A 57 -2.75 6.62 4.20
C ALA A 57 -3.95 6.14 3.38
N TYR A 58 -3.70 5.48 2.24
CA TYR A 58 -4.76 4.90 1.43
C TYR A 58 -5.48 3.75 2.15
N GLN A 59 -4.75 2.86 2.82
CA GLN A 59 -5.36 1.80 3.63
C GLN A 59 -6.23 2.38 4.75
N GLN A 60 -5.74 3.38 5.48
CA GLN A 60 -6.51 4.05 6.52
C GLN A 60 -7.78 4.71 5.96
N LYS A 61 -7.71 5.28 4.74
CA LYS A 61 -8.88 5.84 4.08
C LYS A 61 -9.93 4.77 3.78
N ILE A 62 -9.52 3.57 3.37
CA ILE A 62 -10.43 2.45 3.11
C ILE A 62 -11.07 1.97 4.42
N ASP A 63 -10.29 1.86 5.51
CA ASP A 63 -10.79 1.37 6.79
C ASP A 63 -11.80 2.32 7.46
N ASN A 64 -11.76 3.60 7.11
CA ASN A 64 -12.66 4.64 7.63
C ASN A 64 -13.80 5.03 6.66
N ALA A 65 -13.95 4.32 5.54
CA ALA A 65 -14.98 4.56 4.52
C ALA A 65 -16.18 3.62 4.71
#